data_AF-A0A1V5NLL5-F1
#
_entry.id   AF-A0A1V5NLL5-F1
#
_cell.length_a   1.000
_cell.length_b   1.000
_cell.length_c   1.000
_cell.angle_alpha   90.00
_cell.angle_beta   90.00
_cell.angle_gamma   90.00
#
_symmetry.space_group_name_H-M   'P 1'
#
loop_
_entity.id
_entity.type
_entity.pdbx_description
1 polymer ?
#
loop_
_entity_poly.entity_id
_entity_poly.type
_entity_poly.pdbx_seq_one_letter_code
_entity_poly.pdbx_strand_id
1 'polypeptide(L)'
;MTFKRIAKIEPRLQALYDEARQVKARGRNFCANQVWYSRFKPQLILLVGWNAENPQLRTPAAYDVAYRTIYRTLPHCRNCFCG
;
A
#
# COMPACT_ATOMS: atom_id res chain seq x y z
N MET A 1 -9.30 -13.86 -1.32
CA MET A 1 -7.83 -13.87 -1.53
C MET A 1 -7.17 -13.15 -0.35
N THR A 2 -6.01 -13.59 0.13
CA THR A 2 -5.31 -12.98 1.29
C THR A 2 -4.04 -12.27 0.85
N PHE A 3 -3.58 -11.26 1.62
CA PHE A 3 -2.34 -10.54 1.30
C PHE A 3 -1.14 -11.49 1.20
N LYS A 4 -1.00 -12.45 2.13
CA LYS A 4 0.05 -13.48 2.10
C LYS A 4 0.09 -14.26 0.78
N ARG A 5 -1.07 -14.59 0.21
CA ARG A 5 -1.15 -15.31 -1.07
C ARG A 5 -0.71 -14.41 -2.23
N ILE A 6 -1.12 -13.14 -2.23
CA ILE A 6 -0.73 -12.15 -3.24
C ILE A 6 0.78 -11.91 -3.18
N ALA A 7 1.32 -11.68 -1.99
CA ALA A 7 2.74 -11.46 -1.75
C ALA A 7 3.63 -12.67 -2.10
N LYS A 8 3.09 -13.89 -2.05
CA LYS A 8 3.79 -15.09 -2.55
C LYS A 8 3.91 -15.09 -4.07
N ILE A 9 2.93 -14.53 -4.78
CA ILE A 9 2.91 -14.43 -6.25
C ILE A 9 3.76 -13.24 -6.71
N GLU A 10 3.70 -12.12 -5.98
CA GLU A 10 4.46 -10.91 -6.26
C GLU A 10 5.21 -10.47 -4.98
N PRO A 11 6.46 -10.93 -4.79
CA PRO A 11 7.27 -10.62 -3.60
C PRO A 11 7.54 -9.13 -3.40
N ARG A 12 7.51 -8.31 -4.46
CA ARG A 12 7.67 -6.84 -4.33
C ARG A 12 6.57 -6.21 -3.48
N LEU A 13 5.37 -6.82 -3.41
CA LEU A 13 4.32 -6.36 -2.50
C LEU A 13 4.68 -6.56 -1.03
N GLN A 14 5.40 -7.63 -0.70
CA GLN A 14 5.89 -7.84 0.66
C GLN A 14 6.92 -6.76 1.02
N ALA A 15 7.85 -6.47 0.09
CA ALA A 15 8.82 -5.39 0.28
C ALA A 15 8.13 -4.02 0.47
N LEU A 16 7.12 -3.71 -0.34
CA LEU A 16 6.33 -2.48 -0.22
C LEU A 16 5.57 -2.39 1.12
N TYR A 17 5.06 -3.53 1.61
CA TYR A 17 4.43 -3.63 2.93
C TYR A 17 5.43 -3.37 4.07
N ASP A 18 6.61 -3.98 4.00
CA ASP A 18 7.64 -3.81 5.02
C ASP A 18 8.17 -2.37 5.03
N GLU A 19 8.31 -1.73 3.87
CA GLU A 19 8.66 -0.31 3.75
C GLU A 19 7.60 0.59 4.38
N ALA A 20 6.31 0.35 4.13
CA ALA A 20 5.21 1.10 4.73
C ALA A 20 5.21 1.00 6.27
N ARG A 21 5.54 -0.18 6.82
CA ARG A 21 5.69 -0.39 8.27
C ARG A 21 6.83 0.41 8.91
N GLN A 22 7.85 0.79 8.14
CA GLN A 22 8.96 1.60 8.64
C GLN A 22 8.64 3.09 8.66
N VAL A 23 7.51 3.53 8.12
CA VAL A 23 7.10 4.94 8.14
C VAL A 23 6.81 5.37 9.57
N LYS A 24 7.53 6.41 10.03
CA LYS A 24 7.33 7.01 11.35
C LYS A 24 6.73 8.41 11.20
N ALA A 25 5.64 8.67 11.93
CA ALA A 25 5.04 10.00 12.02
C ALA A 25 5.88 10.92 12.92
N ARG A 26 6.93 11.52 12.35
CA ARG A 26 7.82 12.46 13.04
C ARG A 26 7.18 13.87 13.10
N GLY A 27 7.40 14.58 14.21
CA GLY A 27 6.92 15.95 14.39
C GLY A 27 5.42 16.06 14.67
N ARG A 28 4.88 17.28 14.70
CA ARG A 28 3.47 17.52 15.07
C ARG A 28 2.46 17.13 13.99
N ASN A 29 2.86 17.13 12.73
CA ASN A 29 1.95 16.92 11.59
C ASN A 29 2.31 15.64 10.85
N PHE A 30 1.31 14.83 10.50
CA PHE A 30 1.46 13.64 9.67
C PHE A 30 0.20 13.37 8.86
N CYS A 31 0.36 13.01 7.59
CA CYS A 31 -0.75 12.73 6.69
C CYS A 31 -0.50 11.39 5.96
N ALA A 32 -1.23 10.34 6.37
CA ALA A 32 -1.13 9.03 5.76
C ALA A 32 -1.51 9.07 4.27
N ASN A 33 -2.55 9.84 3.92
CA ASN A 33 -2.97 10.05 2.53
C ASN A 33 -1.83 10.65 1.68
N GLN A 34 -1.19 11.72 2.15
CA GLN A 34 -0.09 12.34 1.40
C GLN A 34 1.04 11.35 1.17
N VAL A 35 1.45 10.60 2.20
CA VAL A 35 2.49 9.57 2.08
C VAL A 35 2.06 8.45 1.12
N TRP A 36 0.82 8.00 1.23
CA TRP A 36 0.27 6.94 0.41
C TRP A 36 0.24 7.31 -1.08
N TYR A 37 -0.38 8.43 -1.42
CA TYR A 37 -0.57 8.85 -2.80
C TYR A 37 0.75 9.27 -3.48
N SER A 38 1.73 9.78 -2.73
CA SER A 38 3.02 10.20 -3.29
C SER A 38 4.04 9.06 -3.43
N ARG A 39 4.05 8.08 -2.51
CA ARG A 39 5.11 7.06 -2.46
C ARG A 39 4.63 5.64 -2.75
N PHE A 40 3.54 5.22 -2.13
CA PHE A 40 3.16 3.79 -2.10
C PHE A 40 2.17 3.41 -3.20
N LYS A 41 1.14 4.23 -3.43
CA LYS A 41 0.12 3.95 -4.45
C LYS A 41 0.71 3.83 -5.87
N PRO A 42 1.64 4.69 -6.31
CA PRO A 42 2.24 4.56 -7.65
C PRO A 42 2.97 3.23 -7.85
N GLN A 43 3.60 2.70 -6.81
CA GLN A 43 4.25 1.39 -6.85
C GLN A 43 3.23 0.25 -6.80
N LEU A 44 2.23 0.35 -5.93
CA LEU A 44 1.17 -0.65 -5.77
C LEU A 44 0.49 -0.99 -7.11
N ILE A 45 0.11 0.04 -7.88
CA ILE A 45 -0.67 -0.16 -9.12
C ILE A 45 0.10 -0.95 -10.19
N LEU A 46 1.44 -0.95 -10.15
CA LEU A 46 2.27 -1.72 -11.09
C LEU A 46 2.39 -3.20 -10.67
N LEU A 47 2.17 -3.49 -9.39
CA LEU A 47 2.34 -4.83 -8.81
C LEU A 47 1.02 -5.59 -8.72
N VAL A 48 -0.12 -4.90 -8.64
CA VAL A 48 -1.45 -5.50 -8.46
C VAL A 48 -2.55 -4.62 -9.04
N GLY A 49 -3.66 -5.23 -9.47
CA GLY A 49 -4.77 -4.53 -10.11
C GLY A 49 -4.60 -4.45 -11.61
N TRP A 50 -5.35 -3.55 -12.27
CA TRP A 50 -5.47 -3.52 -13.73
C TRP A 50 -4.12 -3.44 -14.46
N ASN A 51 -3.18 -2.66 -13.90
CA ASN A 51 -1.86 -2.44 -14.51
C ASN A 51 -0.79 -3.45 -14.05
N ALA A 52 -1.16 -4.50 -13.30
CA ALA A 52 -0.19 -5.46 -12.81
C ALA A 52 0.53 -6.17 -13.96
N GLU A 53 1.85 -6.34 -13.84
CA GLU A 53 2.62 -7.14 -14.81
C GLU A 53 2.13 -8.60 -14.84
N ASN A 54 1.85 -9.17 -13.67
CA ASN A 54 1.38 -10.54 -13.53
C ASN A 54 -0.15 -10.65 -13.75
N PRO A 55 -0.62 -11.37 -14.80
CA PRO A 55 -2.05 -11.51 -15.09
C PRO A 55 -2.88 -12.10 -13.95
N GLN A 56 -2.31 -12.94 -13.10
CA GLN A 56 -3.02 -13.54 -11.96
C GLN A 56 -3.42 -12.49 -10.90
N LEU A 57 -2.73 -11.35 -10.88
CA LEU A 57 -2.97 -10.26 -9.94
C LEU A 57 -3.78 -9.11 -10.55
N ARG A 58 -4.18 -9.22 -11.83
CA ARG A 58 -5.05 -8.26 -12.52
C ARG A 58 -6.51 -8.38 -12.12
N THR A 59 -6.79 -8.35 -10.82
CA THR A 59 -8.16 -8.42 -10.31
C THR A 59 -8.42 -7.29 -9.31
N PRO A 60 -9.65 -6.74 -9.30
CA PRO A 60 -10.05 -5.74 -8.29
C PRO A 60 -9.87 -6.26 -6.86
N ALA A 61 -10.17 -7.54 -6.63
CA ALA A 61 -10.03 -8.16 -5.31
C ALA A 61 -8.57 -8.21 -4.82
N ALA A 62 -7.61 -8.46 -5.72
CA ALA A 62 -6.19 -8.42 -5.36
C ALA A 62 -5.75 -7.01 -4.98
N TYR A 63 -6.17 -6.02 -5.79
CA TYR A 63 -5.86 -4.62 -5.56
C TYR A 63 -6.42 -4.15 -4.22
N ASP A 64 -7.70 -4.42 -3.94
CA ASP A 64 -8.36 -4.02 -2.69
C ASP A 64 -7.67 -4.60 -1.45
N VAL A 65 -7.31 -5.88 -1.50
CA VAL A 65 -6.63 -6.54 -0.37
C VAL A 65 -5.25 -5.92 -0.14
N ALA A 66 -4.46 -5.72 -1.20
CA ALA A 66 -3.12 -5.14 -1.07
C ALA A 66 -3.18 -3.66 -0.64
N TYR A 67 -4.06 -2.87 -1.25
CA TYR A 67 -4.30 -1.47 -0.91
C TYR A 67 -4.63 -1.32 0.57
N ARG A 68 -5.67 -2.01 1.05
CA ARG A 68 -6.12 -1.89 2.45
C ARG A 68 -5.06 -2.38 3.42
N THR A 69 -4.34 -3.45 3.08
CA THR A 69 -3.32 -4.04 3.96
C THR A 69 -2.14 -3.09 4.13
N ILE A 70 -1.59 -2.55 3.04
CA ILE A 70 -0.41 -1.68 3.11
C ILE A 70 -0.79 -0.28 3.62
N TYR A 71 -1.93 0.28 3.19
CA TYR A 71 -2.35 1.59 3.69
C TYR A 71 -2.55 1.60 5.22
N ARG A 72 -3.12 0.52 5.78
CA ARG A 72 -3.37 0.41 7.22
C ARG A 72 -2.11 0.25 8.08
N THR A 73 -0.95 -0.02 7.49
CA THR A 73 0.30 -0.04 8.27
C THR A 73 0.91 1.33 8.46
N LEU A 74 0.48 2.33 7.68
CA LEU A 74 0.91 3.71 7.86
C LEU A 74 0.39 4.25 9.20
N PRO A 75 1.14 5.13 9.87
CA PRO A 75 0.65 5.82 11.06
C PRO A 75 -0.67 6.55 10.78
N HIS A 76 -1.47 6.76 11.82
CA HIS A 76 -2.67 7.59 11.69
C HIS A 76 -2.31 9.04 11.37
N CYS A 77 -3.18 9.71 10.63
CA CYS A 77 -3.10 11.12 10.38
C CYS A 77 -3.13 11.92 11.70
N ARG A 78 -2.36 13.01 11.75
CA ARG A 78 -2.28 13.93 12.89
C ARG A 78 -2.11 15.35 12.36
N ASN A 79 -2.99 16.27 12.74
CA ASN A 79 -2.96 17.67 12.30
C ASN A 79 -2.84 17.82 10.76
N CYS A 80 -3.66 17.07 10.02
CA CYS A 80 -3.86 17.22 8.57
C CYS A 80 -5.31 17.63 8.28
N PHE A 81 -5.56 18.20 7.10
CA PHE A 81 -6.92 18.49 6.58
C PHE A 81 -7.51 17.32 5.76
N CYS A 82 -7.02 16.11 5.99
CA CYS A 82 -7.22 14.96 5.12
C CYS A 82 -8.40 14.07 5.53
N GLY A 83 -9.39 14.65 6.21
CA GLY A 83 -10.60 14.01 6.72
C GLY A 83 -11.80 14.92 6.55
#